data_AF-A0A7X9C858-F1
#
_entry.id   AF-A0A7X9C858-F1
#
_cell.length_a   1.000
_cell.length_b   1.000
_cell.length_c   1.000
_cell.angle_alpha   90.00
_cell.angle_beta   90.00
_cell.angle_gamma   90.00
#
_symmetry.space_group_name_H-M   'P 1'
#
loop_
_entity.id
_entity.type
_entity.pdbx_description
1 polymer ?
#
loop_
_entity_poly.entity_id
_entity_poly.type
_entity_poly.pdbx_seq_one_letter_code
_entity_poly.pdbx_strand_id
1 'polypeptide(L)' 'AGAATAAVGPEPTFTRREEDVLALVAQGMTNQQIARELFVEITTVKSHLSNALMKLQLDSRVQAALWWQQHRG' A
#
# COMPACT_ATOMS: atom_id res chain seq x y z
N ALA A 1 -21.44 -21.59 -18.41
CA ALA A 1 -21.42 -20.13 -18.29
C ALA A 1 -20.11 -19.74 -17.62
N GLY A 2 -19.26 -19.01 -18.34
CA GLY A 2 -17.87 -18.76 -17.95
C GLY A 2 -17.76 -17.68 -16.87
N ALA A 3 -17.06 -18.00 -15.79
CA ALA A 3 -16.44 -17.00 -14.95
C ALA A 3 -15.02 -16.84 -15.48
N ALA A 4 -14.77 -15.71 -16.13
CA ALA A 4 -13.48 -15.33 -16.65
C ALA A 4 -12.45 -15.35 -15.51
N THR A 5 -11.49 -16.27 -15.59
CA THR A 5 -10.19 -16.15 -14.94
C THR A 5 -9.51 -14.92 -15.53
N ALA A 6 -9.82 -13.75 -14.98
CA ALA A 6 -9.08 -12.54 -15.29
C ALA A 6 -7.63 -12.82 -14.90
N ALA A 7 -6.75 -12.81 -15.90
CA ALA A 7 -5.34 -13.05 -15.74
C ALA A 7 -4.79 -12.07 -14.70
N VAL A 8 -4.57 -12.56 -13.49
CA VAL A 8 -3.83 -11.84 -12.46
C VAL A 8 -2.41 -11.79 -12.97
N GLY A 9 -2.00 -10.65 -13.53
CA GLY A 9 -0.59 -10.33 -13.65
C GLY A 9 0.07 -10.50 -12.27
N PRO A 10 1.36 -10.83 -12.19
CA PRO A 10 2.00 -11.12 -10.91
C PRO A 10 1.69 -9.99 -9.92
N GLU A 11 1.16 -10.33 -8.75
CA GLU A 11 0.92 -9.32 -7.70
C GLU A 11 2.22 -8.54 -7.47
N PRO A 12 2.14 -7.20 -7.34
CA PRO A 12 3.32 -6.42 -7.09
C PRO A 12 4.01 -6.88 -5.80
N THR A 13 5.28 -7.27 -5.90
CA THR A 13 6.07 -7.67 -4.74
C THR A 13 6.47 -6.45 -3.93
N PHE A 14 5.91 -6.33 -2.73
CA PHE A 14 6.27 -5.31 -1.76
C PHE A 14 7.38 -5.79 -0.84
N THR A 15 8.17 -4.85 -0.35
CA THR A 15 9.00 -5.08 0.82
C THR A 15 8.12 -5.08 2.07
N ARG A 16 8.57 -5.72 3.15
CA ARG A 16 7.84 -5.72 4.44
C ARG A 16 7.47 -4.31 4.91
N ARG A 17 8.35 -3.32 4.72
CA ARG A 17 8.08 -1.93 5.13
C ARG A 17 7.04 -1.24 4.24
N GLU A 18 6.98 -1.56 2.96
CA GLU A 18 5.93 -1.06 2.08
C GLU A 18 4.57 -1.67 2.46
N GLU A 19 4.53 -2.96 2.79
CA GLU A 19 3.33 -3.63 3.30
C GLU A 19 2.85 -3.03 4.62
N ASP A 20 3.75 -2.85 5.60
CA ASP A 20 3.43 -2.21 6.88
C ASP A 20 2.80 -0.82 6.65
N VAL A 21 3.39 -0.02 5.76
CA VAL A 21 2.88 1.33 5.44
C VAL A 21 1.52 1.27 4.73
N LEU A 22 1.33 0.38 3.74
CA LEU A 22 0.06 0.21 3.03
C LEU A 22 -1.06 -0.24 3.99
N ALA A 23 -0.77 -1.17 4.89
CA ALA A 23 -1.72 -1.64 5.89
C ALA A 23 -2.19 -0.53 6.82
N LEU A 24 -1.28 0.31 7.32
CA LEU A 24 -1.63 1.43 8.21
C LEU A 24 -2.31 2.57 7.44
N VAL A 25 -1.95 2.80 6.17
CA VAL A 25 -2.67 3.72 5.27
C VAL A 25 -4.13 3.27 5.09
N ALA A 26 -4.36 1.97 4.90
CA ALA A 26 -5.69 1.39 4.76
C ALA A 26 -6.55 1.48 6.03
N GLN A 27 -5.91 1.62 7.20
CA GLN A 27 -6.56 1.93 8.48
C GLN A 27 -6.86 3.43 8.67
N GLY A 28 -6.52 4.27 7.69
CA GLY A 28 -6.76 5.72 7.74
C GLY A 28 -5.69 6.52 8.50
N MET A 29 -4.56 5.90 8.86
CA MET A 29 -3.51 6.60 9.61
C MET A 29 -2.76 7.63 8.76
N THR A 30 -2.48 8.80 9.33
CA THR A 30 -1.64 9.83 8.71
C THR A 30 -0.17 9.40 8.69
N ASN A 31 0.65 9.99 7.81
CA ASN A 31 2.09 9.66 7.75
C ASN A 31 2.81 9.93 9.07
N GLN A 32 2.34 10.91 9.85
CA GLN A 32 2.88 11.21 11.17
C GLN A 32 2.53 10.13 12.20
N GLN A 33 1.32 9.57 12.15
CA GLN A 33 0.95 8.43 13.00
C GLN A 33 1.72 7.17 12.60
N ILE A 34 1.85 6.90 11.30
CA ILE A 34 2.61 5.75 10.78
C ILE A 34 4.09 5.85 11.16
N ALA A 35 4.68 7.04 11.06
CA ALA A 35 6.06 7.28 11.46
C ALA A 35 6.29 6.91 12.94
N ARG A 36 5.35 7.29 13.81
CA ARG A 36 5.40 6.94 15.25
C ARG A 36 5.23 5.44 15.47
N GLU A 37 4.26 4.82 14.81
CA GLU A 37 3.97 3.38 14.93
C GLU A 37 5.16 2.51 14.49
N LEU A 38 5.82 2.91 13.40
CA LEU A 38 6.92 2.16 12.81
C LEU A 38 8.31 2.57 13.36
N PHE A 39 8.36 3.55 14.27
CA PHE A 39 9.58 4.14 14.83
C PHE A 39 10.56 4.65 13.75
N VAL A 40 10.04 5.41 12.79
CA VAL A 40 10.81 6.01 11.67
C VAL A 40 10.46 7.48 11.45
N GLU A 41 11.22 8.16 10.60
CA GLU A 41 10.91 9.53 10.17
C GLU A 41 9.72 9.58 9.20
N ILE A 42 9.02 10.72 9.19
CA ILE A 42 7.89 10.96 8.26
C ILE A 42 8.36 10.87 6.80
N THR A 43 9.59 11.31 6.52
CA THR A 43 10.20 11.21 5.18
C THR A 43 10.40 9.76 4.75
N THR A 44 10.78 8.87 5.67
CA THR A 44 10.89 7.43 5.42
C THR A 44 9.54 6.82 5.05
N VAL A 45 8.46 7.19 5.77
CA VAL A 45 7.10 6.76 5.42
C VAL A 45 6.71 7.23 4.02
N LYS A 46 6.99 8.50 3.70
CA LYS A 46 6.72 9.05 2.35
C LYS A 46 7.46 8.26 1.27
N SER A 47 8.73 7.93 1.47
CA SER A 47 9.51 7.15 0.51
C SER A 47 8.95 5.74 0.30
N HIS A 48 8.60 5.03 1.38
CA HIS A 48 7.96 3.72 1.27
C HIS A 48 6.61 3.79 0.56
N LEU A 49 5.77 4.78 0.90
CA LEU A 49 4.48 4.98 0.25
C LEU A 49 4.64 5.32 -1.24
N SER A 50 5.59 6.19 -1.62
CA SER A 50 5.87 6.50 -3.01
C SER A 50 6.33 5.28 -3.81
N ASN A 51 7.20 4.44 -3.24
CA ASN A 51 7.65 3.22 -3.89
C ASN A 51 6.51 2.21 -4.06
N ALA A 52 5.66 2.05 -3.03
CA ALA A 52 4.47 1.21 -3.10
C ALA A 52 3.49 1.70 -4.19
N LEU A 53 3.21 3.01 -4.24
CA LEU A 53 2.39 3.63 -5.27
C LEU A 53 2.93 3.42 -6.68
N MET A 54 4.25 3.55 -6.87
CA MET A 54 4.90 3.29 -8.15
C MET A 54 4.74 1.82 -8.59
N LYS A 55 4.89 0.87 -7.66
CA LYS A 55 4.68 -0.56 -7.92
C LYS A 55 3.22 -0.87 -8.27
N LEU A 56 2.28 -0.16 -7.66
CA LEU A 56 0.84 -0.28 -7.89
C LEU A 56 0.35 0.50 -9.13
N GLN A 57 1.19 1.37 -9.70
CA GLN A 57 0.79 2.34 -10.72
C GLN A 57 -0.39 3.22 -10.27
N LEU A 58 -0.34 3.69 -9.02
CA LEU A 58 -1.33 4.56 -8.41
C LEU A 58 -0.73 5.91 -8.07
N ASP A 59 -1.56 6.95 -8.07
CA ASP A 59 -1.11 8.32 -7.85
C ASP A 59 -1.52 8.87 -6.47
N SER A 60 -2.32 8.13 -5.71
CA SER A 60 -2.86 8.62 -4.45
C SER A 60 -2.88 7.58 -3.33
N ARG A 61 -2.64 8.06 -2.11
CA ARG A 61 -2.79 7.27 -0.88
C ARG A 61 -4.19 6.68 -0.70
N VAL A 62 -5.22 7.33 -1.24
CA VAL A 62 -6.60 6.87 -1.15
C VAL A 62 -6.79 5.65 -2.04
N GLN A 63 -6.29 5.68 -3.27
CA GLN A 63 -6.28 4.50 -4.13
C GLN A 63 -5.48 3.36 -3.50
N ALA A 64 -4.32 3.64 -2.88
CA ALA A 64 -3.53 2.62 -2.19
C ALA A 64 -4.29 1.98 -1.01
N ALA A 65 -5.00 2.79 -0.22
CA ALA A 65 -5.85 2.29 0.87
C ALA A 65 -6.94 1.34 0.36
N LEU A 66 -7.66 1.75 -0.69
CA LEU A 66 -8.72 0.95 -1.31
C LEU A 66 -8.17 -0.34 -1.93
N TRP A 67 -7.03 -0.24 -2.62
CA TRP A 67 -6.37 -1.41 -3.22
C TRP A 67 -6.00 -2.44 -2.16
N TRP A 68 -5.40 -2.00 -1.04
CA TRP A 68 -5.03 -2.89 0.07
C TRP A 68 -6.24 -3.60 0.67
N GLN A 69 -7.35 -2.87 0.91
CA GLN A 69 -8.59 -3.46 1.42
C GLN A 69 -9.20 -4.51 0.48
N GLN A 70 -9.03 -4.36 -0.83
CA GLN A 70 -9.56 -5.30 -1.83
C GLN A 70 -8.73 -6.58 -1.99
N HIS A 71 -7.41 -6.52 -1.77
CA HIS A 71 -6.48 -7.62 -2.08
C HIS A 71 -5.93 -8.35 -0.84
N ARG A 72 -5.93 -7.70 0.32
CA ARG A 72 -5.35 -8.21 1.58
C ARG A 72 -6.36 -8.25 2.74
N GLY A 73 -7.64 -8.00 2.43
CA GLY A 73 -8.79 -8.13 3.36
C GLY A 73 -9.36 -9.54 3.39
#